data_AF-A0A4R1B5Y8-F1
#
_entry.id   AF-A0A4R1B5Y8-F1
#
_cell.length_a   1.000
_cell.length_b   1.000
_cell.length_c   1.000
_cell.angle_alpha   90.00
_cell.angle_beta   90.00
_cell.angle_gamma   90.00
#
_symmetry.space_group_name_H-M   'P 1'
#
loop_
_entity.id
_entity.type
_entity.pdbx_description
1 polymer ?
#
loop_
_entity_poly.entity_id
_entity_poly.type
_entity_poly.pdbx_seq_one_letter_code
_entity_poly.pdbx_strand_id
1 'polypeptide(L)'
;MVDLFNFSVDNLFPTYASQNSQREQYALSYLEKGLTEYSDGNYSQAIQTLKQAVAMAPTADSAISAYDYIATSYMELGDYQSAVAIYKDSITASPTRDATHVSLGNLYTTMDRLDDARAEYEKAVNINPSSANRYSLGQGYMAVGLTDQALRQFELVQQSSPTEPYGKYGMGLAYAKLGRYDDATRAFADAISIQSDYWDAYAELGYTLFDSGDASGAKDVLSTLESNDSSLADSLSEYIYEKSQPKMVAAYTSDIFPQFLTSLSPGTKVSTLSSYLSQADSEKVLSVTIMFSKTMDAASVENELNWTITRATGTAPGAAYNNGIAVPDTEATIAQTPWRSTTTAPTIPRPSCSS
;
A
#
# COMPACT_ATOMS: atom_id res chain seq x y z
N MET A 1 13.66 -0.84 -82.49
CA MET A 1 12.54 -1.15 -81.58
C MET A 1 13.17 -1.89 -80.42
N VAL A 2 13.49 -1.19 -79.33
CA VAL A 2 14.13 -1.79 -78.15
C VAL A 2 13.02 -2.43 -77.34
N ASP A 3 13.16 -3.73 -77.08
CA ASP A 3 12.17 -4.55 -76.42
C ASP A 3 12.04 -4.14 -74.94
N LEU A 4 10.95 -3.43 -74.63
CA LEU A 4 10.68 -2.81 -73.33
C LEU A 4 10.13 -3.81 -72.29
N PHE A 5 10.08 -5.10 -72.61
CA PHE A 5 9.44 -6.13 -71.77
C PHE A 5 10.39 -7.21 -71.23
N ASN A 6 11.71 -7.04 -71.28
CA ASN A 6 12.65 -7.98 -70.69
C ASN A 6 13.16 -7.54 -69.30
N PHE A 7 12.24 -7.16 -68.39
CA PHE A 7 12.54 -7.09 -66.96
C PHE A 7 12.36 -8.48 -66.36
N SER A 8 13.45 -9.25 -66.30
CA SER A 8 13.46 -10.56 -65.63
C SER A 8 13.08 -10.37 -64.14
N VAL A 9 12.14 -11.20 -63.69
CA VAL A 9 11.67 -11.28 -62.30
C VAL A 9 12.82 -11.61 -61.34
N ASP A 10 13.93 -12.16 -61.87
CA ASP A 10 15.12 -12.56 -61.12
C ASP A 10 15.93 -11.36 -60.57
N ASN A 11 15.73 -10.15 -61.11
CA ASN A 11 16.36 -8.92 -60.61
C ASN A 11 15.50 -8.15 -59.59
N LEU A 12 14.21 -8.48 -59.45
CA LEU A 12 13.30 -7.83 -58.50
C LEU A 12 13.51 -8.37 -57.07
N PHE A 13 13.63 -9.68 -56.88
CA PHE A 13 13.74 -10.27 -55.53
C PHE A 13 15.04 -9.92 -54.77
N PRO A 14 16.23 -9.87 -55.40
CA PRO A 14 17.47 -9.47 -54.71
C PRO A 14 17.45 -7.99 -54.28
N THR A 15 16.85 -7.12 -55.11
CA THR A 15 16.76 -5.69 -54.82
C THR A 15 15.74 -5.41 -53.70
N TYR A 16 14.59 -6.08 -53.67
CA TYR A 16 13.65 -5.98 -52.55
C TYR A 16 14.22 -6.50 -51.24
N ALA A 17 14.94 -7.63 -51.25
CA ALA A 17 15.61 -8.15 -50.05
C ALA A 17 16.66 -7.16 -49.53
N SER A 18 17.49 -6.60 -50.41
CA SER A 18 18.48 -5.58 -50.02
C SER A 18 17.86 -4.29 -49.48
N GLN A 19 16.72 -3.85 -50.04
CA GLN A 19 16.01 -2.64 -49.60
C GLN A 19 15.32 -2.85 -48.25
N ASN A 20 14.82 -4.05 -47.96
CA ASN A 20 14.22 -4.36 -46.66
C ASN A 20 15.31 -4.44 -45.58
N SER A 21 16.44 -5.11 -45.84
CA SER A 21 17.56 -5.13 -44.90
C SER A 21 18.10 -3.72 -44.62
N GLN A 22 18.15 -2.85 -45.62
CA GLN A 22 18.57 -1.45 -45.42
C GLN A 22 17.57 -0.65 -44.59
N ARG A 23 16.26 -0.84 -44.82
CA ARG A 23 15.21 -0.22 -44.00
C ARG A 23 15.24 -0.68 -42.55
N GLU A 24 15.49 -1.96 -42.31
CA GLU A 24 15.68 -2.49 -40.96
C GLU A 24 16.91 -1.89 -40.26
N GLN A 25 18.03 -1.71 -40.97
CA GLN A 25 19.20 -1.02 -40.42
C GLN A 25 18.91 0.43 -40.05
N TYR A 26 18.17 1.17 -40.89
CA TYR A 26 17.75 2.52 -40.53
C TYR A 26 16.78 2.51 -39.35
N ALA A 27 15.82 1.58 -39.30
CA ALA A 27 14.92 1.43 -38.17
C ALA A 27 15.68 1.18 -36.86
N LEU A 28 16.70 0.31 -36.88
CA LEU A 28 17.57 0.05 -35.74
C LEU A 28 18.35 1.30 -35.32
N SER A 29 18.93 2.05 -36.27
CA SER A 29 19.64 3.29 -35.96
C SER A 29 18.73 4.35 -35.33
N TYR A 30 17.51 4.52 -35.85
CA TYR A 30 16.51 5.40 -35.23
C TYR A 30 16.07 4.90 -33.86
N LEU A 31 15.91 3.59 -33.68
CA LEU A 31 15.60 3.00 -32.38
C LEU A 31 16.71 3.34 -31.38
N GLU A 32 17.96 3.01 -31.67
CA GLU A 32 19.11 3.30 -30.79
C GLU A 32 19.19 4.78 -30.40
N LYS A 33 19.05 5.67 -31.39
CA LYS A 33 19.04 7.12 -31.13
C LYS A 33 17.87 7.54 -30.23
N GLY A 34 16.67 7.03 -30.51
CA GLY A 34 15.47 7.32 -29.72
C GLY A 34 15.56 6.81 -28.28
N LEU A 35 16.21 5.65 -28.08
CA LEU A 35 16.49 5.11 -26.74
C LEU A 35 17.46 6.00 -25.96
N THR A 36 18.51 6.53 -26.60
CA THR A 36 19.40 7.51 -25.97
C THR A 36 18.66 8.79 -25.58
N GLU A 37 17.83 9.31 -26.48
CA GLU A 37 17.01 10.49 -26.19
C GLU A 37 16.02 10.24 -25.03
N TYR A 38 15.45 9.03 -24.96
CA TYR A 38 14.61 8.60 -23.84
C TYR A 38 15.39 8.56 -22.52
N SER A 39 16.58 7.93 -22.51
CA SER A 39 17.41 7.86 -21.29
C SER A 39 17.89 9.22 -20.82
N ASP A 40 18.04 10.18 -21.73
CA ASP A 40 18.39 11.58 -21.41
C ASP A 40 17.19 12.40 -20.92
N GLY A 41 15.99 11.82 -20.84
CA GLY A 41 14.75 12.50 -20.45
C GLY A 41 14.14 13.40 -21.55
N ASN A 42 14.67 13.33 -22.77
CA ASN A 42 14.21 14.13 -23.92
C ASN A 42 13.00 13.47 -24.61
N TYR A 43 11.94 13.19 -23.85
CA TYR A 43 10.80 12.38 -24.28
C TYR A 43 10.13 12.86 -25.58
N SER A 44 9.95 14.17 -25.76
CA SER A 44 9.35 14.74 -26.97
C SER A 44 10.18 14.46 -28.23
N GLN A 45 11.52 14.45 -28.10
CA GLN A 45 12.43 14.14 -29.21
C GLN A 45 12.48 12.64 -29.45
N ALA A 46 12.57 11.85 -28.38
CA ALA A 46 12.52 10.38 -28.43
C ALA A 46 11.28 9.90 -29.19
N ILE A 47 10.09 10.45 -28.91
CA ILE A 47 8.85 10.12 -29.63
C ILE A 47 8.98 10.35 -31.13
N GLN A 48 9.56 11.46 -31.56
CA GLN A 48 9.73 11.77 -32.99
C GLN A 48 10.68 10.78 -33.64
N THR A 49 11.84 10.55 -33.03
CA THR A 49 12.87 9.64 -33.54
C THR A 49 12.38 8.19 -33.58
N LEU A 50 11.71 7.71 -32.53
CA LEU A 50 11.16 6.36 -32.46
C LEU A 50 10.01 6.15 -33.46
N LYS A 51 9.18 7.17 -33.72
CA LYS A 51 8.17 7.09 -34.80
C LYS A 51 8.82 6.91 -36.17
N GLN A 52 10.02 7.47 -36.39
CA GLN A 52 10.78 7.20 -37.61
C GLN A 52 11.27 5.74 -37.67
N ALA A 53 11.68 5.16 -36.53
CA ALA A 53 12.03 3.73 -36.47
C ALA A 53 10.84 2.84 -36.89
N VAL A 54 9.65 3.10 -36.34
CA VAL A 54 8.42 2.40 -36.70
C VAL A 54 8.09 2.58 -38.19
N ALA A 55 8.19 3.81 -38.72
CA ALA A 55 7.88 4.07 -40.12
C ALA A 55 8.84 3.37 -41.11
N MET A 56 10.11 3.16 -40.73
CA MET A 56 11.09 2.50 -41.58
C MET A 56 10.84 1.00 -41.73
N ALA A 57 10.49 0.32 -40.64
CA ALA A 57 10.26 -1.13 -40.63
C ALA A 57 9.11 -1.50 -39.66
N PRO A 58 7.84 -1.24 -40.01
CA PRO A 58 6.70 -1.27 -39.08
C PRO A 58 6.37 -2.64 -38.49
N THR A 59 6.89 -3.71 -39.09
CA THR A 59 6.67 -5.10 -38.66
C THR A 59 7.94 -5.75 -38.12
N ALA A 60 9.06 -5.04 -38.07
CA ALA A 60 10.31 -5.56 -37.52
C ALA A 60 10.27 -5.52 -35.99
N ASP A 61 11.06 -6.38 -35.34
CA ASP A 61 11.17 -6.41 -33.87
C ASP A 61 11.61 -5.05 -33.29
N SER A 62 12.39 -4.28 -34.04
CA SER A 62 12.80 -2.92 -33.68
C SER A 62 11.63 -1.94 -33.57
N ALA A 63 10.62 -2.06 -34.43
CA ALA A 63 9.40 -1.26 -34.34
C ALA A 63 8.56 -1.66 -33.12
N ILE A 64 8.58 -2.95 -32.74
CA ILE A 64 7.88 -3.42 -31.55
C ILE A 64 8.46 -2.77 -30.29
N SER A 65 9.78 -2.81 -30.13
CA SER A 65 10.46 -2.10 -29.04
C SER A 65 10.18 -0.59 -29.10
N ALA A 66 10.18 0.02 -30.29
CA ALA A 66 9.89 1.44 -30.44
C ALA A 66 8.49 1.83 -29.94
N TYR A 67 7.46 1.01 -30.16
CA TYR A 67 6.11 1.28 -29.63
C TYR A 67 6.10 1.39 -28.10
N ASP A 68 6.78 0.47 -27.40
CA ASP A 68 6.84 0.46 -25.94
C ASP A 68 7.48 1.77 -25.43
N TYR A 69 8.62 2.18 -26.00
CA TYR A 69 9.29 3.42 -25.59
C TYR A 69 8.54 4.70 -26.01
N ILE A 70 7.82 4.71 -27.14
CA ILE A 70 6.97 5.85 -27.52
C ILE A 70 5.83 5.99 -26.49
N ALA A 71 5.17 4.89 -26.12
CA ALA A 71 4.08 4.92 -25.16
C ALA A 71 4.57 5.37 -23.78
N THR A 72 5.68 4.82 -23.29
CA THR A 72 6.27 5.27 -22.02
C THR A 72 6.70 6.74 -22.07
N SER A 73 7.29 7.21 -23.17
CA SER A 73 7.61 8.65 -23.35
C SER A 73 6.37 9.54 -23.25
N TYR A 74 5.23 9.10 -23.79
CA TYR A 74 3.97 9.83 -23.64
C TYR A 74 3.45 9.81 -22.20
N MET A 75 3.60 8.69 -21.48
CA MET A 75 3.23 8.58 -20.06
C MET A 75 4.06 9.51 -19.18
N GLU A 76 5.37 9.59 -19.41
CA GLU A 76 6.28 10.51 -18.71
C GLU A 76 5.92 11.99 -18.95
N LEU A 77 5.34 12.30 -20.11
CA LEU A 77 4.80 13.62 -20.44
C LEU A 77 3.36 13.84 -19.92
N GLY A 78 2.75 12.83 -19.29
CA GLY A 78 1.37 12.86 -18.80
C GLY A 78 0.29 12.71 -19.87
N ASP A 79 0.66 12.42 -21.13
CA ASP A 79 -0.29 12.22 -22.24
C ASP A 79 -0.69 10.75 -22.39
N TYR A 80 -1.47 10.27 -21.43
CA TYR A 80 -1.93 8.88 -21.38
C TYR A 80 -2.80 8.49 -22.60
N GLN A 81 -3.52 9.44 -23.20
CA GLN A 81 -4.39 9.14 -24.35
C GLN A 81 -3.56 8.82 -25.60
N SER A 82 -2.48 9.58 -25.83
CA SER A 82 -1.53 9.26 -26.90
C SER A 82 -0.83 7.92 -26.64
N ALA A 83 -0.45 7.62 -25.40
CA ALA A 83 0.12 6.31 -25.05
C ALA A 83 -0.84 5.15 -25.37
N VAL A 84 -2.13 5.28 -25.06
CA VAL A 84 -3.17 4.29 -25.43
C VAL A 84 -3.25 4.12 -26.95
N ALA A 85 -3.22 5.20 -27.72
CA ALA A 85 -3.26 5.12 -29.18
C ALA A 85 -2.05 4.35 -29.75
N ILE A 86 -0.86 4.59 -29.22
CA ILE A 86 0.38 3.91 -29.63
C ILE A 86 0.33 2.41 -29.34
N TYR A 87 -0.19 1.99 -28.18
CA TYR A 87 -0.38 0.57 -27.92
C TYR A 87 -1.45 -0.07 -28.81
N LYS A 88 -2.52 0.65 -29.18
CA LYS A 88 -3.50 0.16 -30.16
C LYS A 88 -2.91 0.00 -31.57
N ASP A 89 -2.04 0.92 -31.97
CA ASP A 89 -1.28 0.80 -33.22
C ASP A 89 -0.34 -0.41 -33.18
N SER A 90 0.35 -0.62 -32.05
CA SER A 90 1.20 -1.80 -31.82
C SER A 90 0.41 -3.11 -31.91
N ILE A 91 -0.78 -3.19 -31.30
CA ILE A 91 -1.69 -4.35 -31.40
C ILE A 91 -2.12 -4.58 -32.86
N THR A 92 -2.38 -3.52 -33.61
CA THR A 92 -2.75 -3.63 -35.03
C THR A 92 -1.59 -4.17 -35.87
N ALA A 93 -0.36 -3.76 -35.56
CA ALA A 93 0.85 -4.23 -36.25
C ALA A 93 1.22 -5.68 -35.87
N SER A 94 0.99 -6.08 -34.61
CA SER A 94 1.31 -7.42 -34.10
C SER A 94 0.20 -7.94 -33.16
N PRO A 95 -0.90 -8.50 -33.71
CA PRO A 95 -2.08 -8.86 -32.93
C PRO A 95 -1.90 -10.10 -32.03
N THR A 96 -0.81 -10.85 -32.20
CA THR A 96 -0.52 -12.05 -31.40
C THR A 96 0.49 -11.80 -30.29
N ARG A 97 0.84 -10.54 -30.01
CA ARG A 97 1.77 -10.18 -28.95
C ARG A 97 0.99 -9.90 -27.65
N ASP A 98 0.95 -10.89 -26.79
CA ASP A 98 0.38 -10.83 -25.44
C ASP A 98 0.96 -9.69 -24.59
N ALA A 99 2.28 -9.46 -24.67
CA ALA A 99 2.95 -8.42 -23.90
C ALA A 99 2.36 -7.01 -24.15
N THR A 100 1.93 -6.70 -25.38
CA THR A 100 1.33 -5.39 -25.69
C THR A 100 -0.03 -5.22 -25.01
N HIS A 101 -0.81 -6.30 -24.91
CA HIS A 101 -2.06 -6.29 -24.16
C HIS A 101 -1.82 -6.10 -22.64
N VAL A 102 -0.77 -6.71 -22.09
CA VAL A 102 -0.37 -6.47 -20.68
C VAL A 102 0.03 -5.00 -20.47
N SER A 103 0.86 -4.43 -21.34
CA SER A 103 1.27 -3.01 -21.24
C SER A 103 0.08 -2.06 -21.33
N LEU A 104 -0.85 -2.30 -22.26
CA LEU A 104 -2.08 -1.52 -22.36
C LEU A 104 -2.98 -1.68 -21.13
N GLY A 105 -3.07 -2.89 -20.57
CA GLY A 105 -3.78 -3.14 -19.32
C GLY A 105 -3.18 -2.39 -18.14
N ASN A 106 -1.86 -2.37 -18.02
CA ASN A 106 -1.14 -1.61 -17.00
C ASN A 106 -1.42 -0.10 -17.13
N LEU A 107 -1.37 0.43 -18.35
CA LEU A 107 -1.70 1.83 -18.63
C LEU A 107 -3.15 2.16 -18.24
N TYR A 108 -4.12 1.29 -18.58
CA TYR A 108 -5.50 1.49 -18.14
C TYR A 108 -5.65 1.44 -16.62
N THR A 109 -4.86 0.61 -15.92
CA THR A 109 -4.83 0.59 -14.45
C THR A 109 -4.33 1.92 -13.88
N THR A 110 -3.25 2.49 -14.44
CA THR A 110 -2.76 3.83 -14.07
C THR A 110 -3.81 4.92 -14.30
N MET A 111 -4.65 4.77 -15.32
CA MET A 111 -5.76 5.68 -15.63
C MET A 111 -7.05 5.40 -14.83
N ASP A 112 -7.03 4.49 -13.86
CA ASP A 112 -8.20 4.03 -13.09
C ASP A 112 -9.35 3.45 -13.96
N ARG A 113 -9.00 2.95 -15.16
CA ARG A 113 -9.93 2.29 -16.09
C ARG A 113 -9.87 0.78 -15.91
N LEU A 114 -10.27 0.32 -14.72
CA LEU A 114 -10.00 -1.04 -14.24
C LEU A 114 -10.69 -2.15 -15.08
N ASP A 115 -11.90 -1.90 -15.60
CA ASP A 115 -12.59 -2.87 -16.48
C ASP A 115 -11.90 -3.02 -17.84
N ASP A 116 -11.38 -1.91 -18.41
CA ASP A 116 -10.60 -1.95 -19.65
C ASP A 116 -9.28 -2.68 -19.42
N ALA A 117 -8.62 -2.42 -18.28
CA ALA A 117 -7.40 -3.12 -17.88
C ALA A 117 -7.61 -4.64 -17.81
N ARG A 118 -8.66 -5.08 -17.08
CA ARG A 118 -9.06 -6.49 -17.00
C ARG A 118 -9.25 -7.10 -18.40
N ALA A 119 -9.99 -6.43 -19.28
CA ALA A 119 -10.28 -6.95 -20.61
C ALA A 119 -9.01 -7.15 -21.46
N GLU A 120 -8.02 -6.26 -21.34
CA GLU A 120 -6.74 -6.43 -22.03
C GLU A 120 -5.90 -7.56 -21.41
N TYR A 121 -5.87 -7.72 -20.08
CA TYR A 121 -5.23 -8.87 -19.46
C TYR A 121 -5.87 -10.22 -19.84
N GLU A 122 -7.20 -10.26 -19.97
CA GLU A 122 -7.91 -11.46 -20.46
C GLU A 122 -7.48 -11.82 -21.89
N LYS A 123 -7.32 -10.82 -22.77
CA LYS A 123 -6.77 -11.03 -24.12
C LYS A 123 -5.33 -11.55 -24.07
N ALA A 124 -4.47 -10.99 -23.21
CA ALA A 124 -3.09 -11.45 -23.05
C ALA A 124 -3.04 -12.94 -22.66
N VAL A 125 -3.85 -13.36 -21.69
CA VAL A 125 -3.93 -14.77 -21.26
C VAL A 125 -4.52 -15.69 -22.35
N ASN A 126 -5.49 -15.20 -23.13
CA ASN A 126 -6.06 -15.96 -24.25
C ASN A 126 -5.05 -16.18 -25.38
N ILE A 127 -4.15 -15.22 -25.62
CA ILE A 127 -3.05 -15.34 -26.59
C ILE A 127 -1.97 -16.27 -26.04
N ASN A 128 -1.54 -16.04 -24.80
CA ASN A 128 -0.47 -16.79 -24.16
C ASN A 128 -0.80 -17.00 -22.65
N PRO A 129 -1.17 -18.23 -22.24
CA PRO A 129 -1.57 -18.52 -20.86
C PRO A 129 -0.37 -18.71 -19.90
N SER A 130 0.65 -17.85 -20.01
CA SER A 130 1.86 -17.87 -19.18
C SER A 130 1.58 -17.52 -17.72
N SER A 131 2.47 -17.95 -16.80
CA SER A 131 2.39 -17.57 -15.38
C SER A 131 2.34 -16.04 -15.19
N ALA A 132 3.15 -15.29 -15.94
CA ALA A 132 3.19 -13.82 -15.86
C ALA A 132 1.87 -13.16 -16.30
N ASN A 133 1.28 -13.62 -17.41
CA ASN A 133 0.00 -13.08 -17.89
C ASN A 133 -1.14 -13.44 -16.94
N ARG A 134 -1.14 -14.66 -16.38
CA ARG A 134 -2.11 -15.09 -15.37
C ARG A 134 -2.01 -14.26 -14.10
N TYR A 135 -0.78 -13.96 -13.66
CA TYR A 135 -0.58 -13.08 -12.52
C TYR A 135 -1.14 -11.68 -12.78
N SER A 136 -0.86 -11.11 -13.95
CA SER A 136 -1.41 -9.80 -14.37
C SER A 136 -2.94 -9.81 -14.42
N LEU A 137 -3.55 -10.87 -14.96
CA LEU A 137 -5.01 -11.04 -14.95
C LEU A 137 -5.56 -11.20 -13.52
N GLY A 138 -4.86 -11.91 -12.64
CA GLY A 138 -5.20 -12.00 -11.23
C GLY A 138 -5.24 -10.63 -10.55
N GLN A 139 -4.24 -9.79 -10.80
CA GLN A 139 -4.24 -8.39 -10.34
C GLN A 139 -5.38 -7.58 -10.94
N GLY A 140 -5.68 -7.75 -12.23
CA GLY A 140 -6.83 -7.13 -12.89
C GLY A 140 -8.17 -7.50 -12.24
N TYR A 141 -8.38 -8.79 -11.94
CA TYR A 141 -9.57 -9.25 -11.21
C TYR A 141 -9.63 -8.69 -9.79
N MET A 142 -8.50 -8.61 -9.09
CA MET A 142 -8.44 -7.97 -7.76
C MET A 142 -8.87 -6.51 -7.83
N ALA A 143 -8.42 -5.76 -8.84
CA ALA A 143 -8.72 -4.34 -8.99
C ALA A 143 -10.23 -4.07 -9.15
N VAL A 144 -10.93 -4.90 -9.93
CA VAL A 144 -12.40 -4.79 -10.12
C VAL A 144 -13.23 -5.50 -9.05
N GLY A 145 -12.60 -6.01 -7.98
CA GLY A 145 -13.30 -6.67 -6.86
C GLY A 145 -13.76 -8.11 -7.13
N LEU A 146 -13.32 -8.73 -8.24
CA LEU A 146 -13.60 -10.12 -8.59
C LEU A 146 -12.59 -11.07 -7.94
N THR A 147 -12.44 -10.99 -6.62
CA THR A 147 -11.34 -11.63 -5.88
C THR A 147 -11.32 -13.16 -5.98
N ASP A 148 -12.47 -13.83 -6.05
CA ASP A 148 -12.50 -15.29 -6.27
C ASP A 148 -11.92 -15.69 -7.64
N GLN A 149 -12.13 -14.87 -8.68
CA GLN A 149 -11.55 -15.11 -10.00
C GLN A 149 -10.04 -14.86 -9.98
N ALA A 150 -9.59 -13.85 -9.23
CA ALA A 150 -8.17 -13.60 -9.02
C ALA A 150 -7.48 -14.78 -8.33
N LEU A 151 -8.08 -15.30 -7.26
CA LEU A 151 -7.56 -16.45 -6.53
C LEU A 151 -7.33 -17.65 -7.46
N ARG A 152 -8.30 -17.96 -8.33
CA ARG A 152 -8.15 -19.03 -9.34
C ARG A 152 -6.97 -18.79 -10.30
N GLN A 153 -6.72 -17.55 -10.71
CA GLN A 153 -5.57 -17.26 -11.56
C GLN A 153 -4.25 -17.46 -10.80
N PHE A 154 -4.16 -17.01 -9.56
CA PHE A 154 -2.96 -17.22 -8.73
C PHE A 154 -2.72 -18.69 -8.38
N GLU A 155 -3.77 -19.48 -8.17
CA GLU A 155 -3.67 -20.94 -8.04
C GLU A 155 -3.07 -21.57 -9.30
N LEU A 156 -3.47 -21.12 -10.49
CA LEU A 156 -2.88 -21.59 -11.75
C LEU A 156 -1.42 -21.15 -11.91
N VAL A 157 -1.05 -19.95 -11.46
CA VAL A 157 0.35 -19.50 -11.40
C VAL A 157 1.18 -20.42 -10.50
N GLN A 158 0.66 -20.76 -9.32
CA GLN A 158 1.33 -21.67 -8.40
C GLN A 158 1.49 -23.08 -8.98
N GLN A 159 0.49 -23.56 -9.72
CA GLN A 159 0.56 -24.88 -10.37
C GLN A 159 1.58 -24.92 -11.50
N SER A 160 1.71 -23.87 -12.31
CA SER A 160 2.66 -23.80 -13.42
C SER A 160 4.08 -23.45 -12.98
N SER A 161 4.25 -22.73 -11.88
CA SER A 161 5.54 -22.26 -11.37
C SER A 161 5.67 -22.48 -9.86
N PRO A 162 5.72 -23.74 -9.38
CA PRO A 162 5.65 -24.05 -7.95
C PRO A 162 6.88 -23.62 -7.14
N THR A 163 7.99 -23.35 -7.80
CA THR A 163 9.25 -22.88 -7.21
C THR A 163 9.38 -21.37 -7.16
N GLU A 164 8.39 -20.64 -7.68
CA GLU A 164 8.37 -19.18 -7.68
C GLU A 164 7.37 -18.70 -6.61
N PRO A 165 7.65 -17.60 -5.91
CA PRO A 165 6.81 -17.17 -4.80
C PRO A 165 5.50 -16.48 -5.25
N TYR A 166 5.42 -16.02 -6.51
CA TYR A 166 4.32 -15.18 -7.01
C TYR A 166 2.94 -15.82 -6.90
N GLY A 167 2.84 -17.14 -7.10
CA GLY A 167 1.57 -17.85 -6.96
C GLY A 167 1.03 -17.78 -5.54
N LYS A 168 1.87 -18.16 -4.56
CA LYS A 168 1.55 -18.08 -3.12
C LYS A 168 1.30 -16.64 -2.66
N TYR A 169 2.14 -15.70 -3.09
CA TYR A 169 1.96 -14.29 -2.75
C TYR A 169 0.64 -13.73 -3.26
N GLY A 170 0.29 -13.96 -4.54
CA GLY A 170 -0.98 -13.54 -5.11
C GLY A 170 -2.19 -14.18 -4.41
N MET A 171 -2.10 -15.47 -4.05
CA MET A 171 -3.11 -16.14 -3.23
C MET A 171 -3.27 -15.47 -1.86
N GLY A 172 -2.15 -15.09 -1.21
CA GLY A 172 -2.15 -14.35 0.05
C GLY A 172 -2.90 -13.02 -0.04
N LEU A 173 -2.59 -12.22 -1.07
CA LEU A 173 -3.29 -10.95 -1.35
C LEU A 173 -4.80 -11.16 -1.53
N ALA A 174 -5.19 -12.19 -2.29
CA ALA A 174 -6.60 -12.51 -2.51
C ALA A 174 -7.30 -12.96 -1.23
N TYR A 175 -6.67 -13.80 -0.41
CA TYR A 175 -7.22 -14.23 0.87
C TYR A 175 -7.37 -13.07 1.86
N ALA A 176 -6.38 -12.17 1.94
CA ALA A 176 -6.45 -10.99 2.80
C ALA A 176 -7.62 -10.09 2.40
N LYS A 177 -7.82 -9.85 1.11
CA LYS A 177 -8.96 -9.07 0.59
C LYS A 177 -10.33 -9.72 0.84
N LEU A 178 -10.38 -11.06 0.94
CA LEU A 178 -11.58 -11.81 1.34
C LEU A 178 -11.79 -11.85 2.87
N GLY A 179 -10.89 -11.28 3.67
CA GLY A 179 -10.92 -11.37 5.14
C GLY A 179 -10.55 -12.76 5.67
N ARG A 180 -9.99 -13.64 4.83
CA ARG A 180 -9.54 -14.99 5.20
C ARG A 180 -8.10 -14.94 5.73
N TYR A 181 -7.91 -14.27 6.86
CA TYR A 181 -6.58 -13.92 7.36
C TYR A 181 -5.70 -15.15 7.66
N ASP A 182 -6.25 -16.24 8.18
CA ASP A 182 -5.48 -17.48 8.44
C ASP A 182 -4.95 -18.13 7.15
N ASP A 183 -5.70 -18.02 6.05
CA ASP A 183 -5.25 -18.51 4.74
C ASP A 183 -4.20 -17.56 4.15
N ALA A 184 -4.40 -16.25 4.30
CA ALA A 184 -3.48 -15.23 3.83
C ALA A 184 -2.11 -15.34 4.51
N THR A 185 -2.08 -15.41 5.85
CA THR A 185 -0.87 -15.61 6.64
C THR A 185 -0.09 -16.85 6.22
N ARG A 186 -0.78 -17.98 5.99
CA ARG A 186 -0.14 -19.21 5.49
C ARG A 186 0.42 -19.03 4.08
N ALA A 187 -0.32 -18.38 3.19
CA ALA A 187 0.12 -18.16 1.82
C ALA A 187 1.35 -17.22 1.73
N PHE A 188 1.38 -16.15 2.54
CA PHE A 188 2.56 -15.29 2.62
C PHE A 188 3.76 -16.01 3.24
N ALA A 189 3.55 -16.80 4.31
CA ALA A 189 4.60 -17.62 4.89
C ALA A 189 5.16 -18.64 3.88
N ASP A 190 4.30 -19.27 3.08
CA ASP A 190 4.73 -20.16 2.00
C ASP A 190 5.58 -19.40 0.96
N ALA A 191 5.17 -18.20 0.54
CA ALA A 191 5.94 -17.37 -0.39
C ALA A 191 7.33 -17.00 0.16
N ILE A 192 7.39 -16.60 1.43
CA ILE A 192 8.65 -16.32 2.16
C ILE A 192 9.52 -17.57 2.28
N SER A 193 8.93 -18.75 2.46
CA SER A 193 9.68 -20.01 2.53
C SER A 193 10.33 -20.39 1.19
N ILE A 194 9.70 -20.00 0.07
CA ILE A 194 10.23 -20.18 -1.29
C ILE A 194 11.35 -19.17 -1.55
N GLN A 195 11.13 -17.90 -1.19
CA GLN A 195 12.09 -16.83 -1.34
C GLN A 195 12.21 -16.02 -0.03
N SER A 196 13.29 -16.23 0.71
CA SER A 196 13.47 -15.69 2.07
C SER A 196 13.64 -14.18 2.13
N ASP A 197 14.03 -13.53 1.03
CA ASP A 197 14.20 -12.08 0.91
C ASP A 197 13.02 -11.42 0.19
N TYR A 198 11.85 -12.07 0.14
CA TYR A 198 10.66 -11.50 -0.47
C TYR A 198 9.95 -10.52 0.48
N TRP A 199 10.52 -9.32 0.62
CA TRP A 199 10.09 -8.35 1.64
C TRP A 199 8.66 -7.82 1.47
N ASP A 200 8.14 -7.76 0.23
CA ASP A 200 6.73 -7.44 -0.01
C ASP A 200 5.80 -8.45 0.68
N ALA A 201 6.14 -9.74 0.66
CA ALA A 201 5.37 -10.77 1.35
C ALA A 201 5.45 -10.63 2.89
N TYR A 202 6.58 -10.16 3.42
CA TYR A 202 6.68 -9.81 4.83
C TYR A 202 5.77 -8.63 5.19
N ALA A 203 5.78 -7.55 4.39
CA ALA A 203 4.91 -6.40 4.65
C ALA A 203 3.42 -6.80 4.65
N GLU A 204 3.00 -7.55 3.64
CA GLU A 204 1.61 -8.04 3.53
C GLU A 204 1.23 -9.02 4.65
N LEU A 205 2.18 -9.85 5.11
CA LEU A 205 2.01 -10.66 6.30
C LEU A 205 1.80 -9.79 7.55
N GLY A 206 2.60 -8.73 7.72
CA GLY A 206 2.47 -7.77 8.82
C GLY A 206 1.11 -7.08 8.85
N TYR A 207 0.65 -6.57 7.69
CA TYR A 207 -0.69 -5.98 7.55
C TYR A 207 -1.79 -6.99 7.90
N THR A 208 -1.68 -8.21 7.37
CA THR A 208 -2.64 -9.30 7.59
C THR A 208 -2.71 -9.70 9.06
N LEU A 209 -1.56 -9.87 9.74
CA LEU A 209 -1.51 -10.20 11.16
C LEU A 209 -2.17 -9.11 11.99
N PHE A 210 -1.88 -7.84 11.70
CA PHE A 210 -2.50 -6.74 12.41
C PHE A 210 -4.03 -6.71 12.23
N ASP A 211 -4.51 -6.84 10.99
CA ASP A 211 -5.95 -6.83 10.69
C ASP A 211 -6.69 -8.06 11.25
N SER A 212 -5.99 -9.19 11.41
CA SER A 212 -6.51 -10.37 12.09
C SER A 212 -6.60 -10.22 13.62
N GLY A 213 -5.98 -9.18 14.18
CA GLY A 213 -5.92 -8.90 15.61
C GLY A 213 -4.62 -9.36 16.29
N ASP A 214 -3.70 -10.00 15.57
CA ASP A 214 -2.37 -10.38 16.08
C ASP A 214 -1.38 -9.22 15.96
N ALA A 215 -1.59 -8.21 16.80
CA ALA A 215 -0.70 -7.05 16.88
C ALA A 215 0.72 -7.39 17.38
N SER A 216 0.91 -8.54 18.05
CA SER A 216 2.23 -9.04 18.43
C SER A 216 3.00 -9.54 17.21
N GLY A 217 2.41 -10.46 16.44
CA GLY A 217 3.04 -11.00 15.23
C GLY A 217 3.35 -9.92 14.20
N ALA A 218 2.45 -8.93 14.04
CA ALA A 218 2.71 -7.79 13.17
C ALA A 218 3.94 -6.97 13.59
N LYS A 219 4.22 -6.83 14.90
CA LYS A 219 5.41 -6.15 15.40
C LYS A 219 6.69 -6.97 15.22
N ASP A 220 6.60 -8.29 15.35
CA ASP A 220 7.74 -9.18 15.08
C ASP A 220 8.15 -9.09 13.61
N VAL A 221 7.17 -9.02 12.70
CA VAL A 221 7.39 -8.75 11.28
C VAL A 221 8.00 -7.37 11.07
N LEU A 222 7.47 -6.33 11.73
CA LEU A 222 8.03 -4.98 11.64
C LEU A 222 9.52 -4.94 12.03
N SER A 223 9.90 -5.57 13.14
CA SER A 223 11.32 -5.65 13.54
C SER A 223 12.19 -6.40 12.52
N THR A 224 11.62 -7.37 11.80
CA THR A 224 12.31 -8.04 10.70
C THR A 224 12.52 -7.08 9.53
N LEU A 225 11.50 -6.30 9.16
CA LEU A 225 11.59 -5.31 8.08
C LEU A 225 12.55 -4.15 8.43
N GLU A 226 12.55 -3.65 9.67
CA GLU A 226 13.47 -2.58 10.10
C GLU A 226 14.95 -2.91 9.82
N SER A 227 15.30 -4.20 9.83
CA SER A 227 16.66 -4.67 9.58
C SER A 227 16.97 -4.93 8.09
N ASN A 228 15.96 -5.01 7.22
CA ASN A 228 16.12 -5.51 5.85
C ASN A 228 15.52 -4.59 4.76
N ASP A 229 14.43 -3.89 5.06
CA ASP A 229 13.77 -2.92 4.18
C ASP A 229 13.10 -1.81 5.02
N SER A 230 13.78 -0.67 5.16
CA SER A 230 13.29 0.45 5.97
C SER A 230 12.03 1.09 5.41
N SER A 231 11.84 1.08 4.09
CA SER A 231 10.67 1.71 3.47
C SER A 231 9.40 0.93 3.78
N LEU A 232 9.47 -0.40 3.70
CA LEU A 232 8.37 -1.28 4.07
C LEU A 232 8.14 -1.27 5.59
N ALA A 233 9.20 -1.19 6.39
CA ALA A 233 9.08 -1.03 7.84
C ALA A 233 8.33 0.26 8.22
N ASP A 234 8.69 1.40 7.61
CA ASP A 234 8.02 2.68 7.84
C ASP A 234 6.53 2.59 7.45
N SER A 235 6.23 1.98 6.31
CA SER A 235 4.84 1.79 5.84
C SER A 235 4.02 0.92 6.80
N LEU A 236 4.57 -0.19 7.28
CA LEU A 236 3.91 -1.07 8.26
C LEU A 236 3.74 -0.38 9.63
N SER A 237 4.75 0.36 10.08
CA SER A 237 4.70 1.13 11.32
C SER A 237 3.60 2.19 11.29
N GLU A 238 3.51 2.96 10.20
CA GLU A 238 2.47 3.96 9.99
C GLU A 238 1.08 3.32 9.98
N TYR A 239 0.92 2.20 9.27
CA TYR A 239 -0.33 1.45 9.24
C TYR A 239 -0.79 0.99 10.63
N ILE A 240 0.11 0.38 11.40
CA ILE A 240 -0.14 -0.06 12.77
C ILE A 240 -0.54 1.14 13.64
N TYR A 241 0.13 2.28 13.50
CA TYR A 241 -0.16 3.50 14.25
C TYR A 241 -1.55 4.06 13.94
N GLU A 242 -1.88 4.20 12.66
CA GLU A 242 -3.15 4.77 12.19
C GLU A 242 -4.35 3.92 12.64
N LYS A 243 -4.27 2.60 12.45
CA LYS A 243 -5.36 1.70 12.84
C LYS A 243 -5.43 1.38 14.33
N SER A 244 -4.34 1.56 15.09
CA SER A 244 -4.36 1.33 16.53
C SER A 244 -5.26 2.34 17.24
N GLN A 245 -6.09 1.89 18.17
CA GLN A 245 -6.86 2.81 19.02
C GLN A 245 -5.94 3.62 19.94
N PRO A 246 -6.23 4.91 20.19
CA PRO A 246 -5.52 5.68 21.20
C PRO A 246 -5.61 5.02 22.58
N LYS A 247 -4.50 4.98 23.30
CA LYS A 247 -4.42 4.44 24.66
C LYS A 247 -4.04 5.55 25.61
N MET A 248 -4.63 5.58 26.80
CA MET A 248 -4.10 6.42 27.89
C MET A 248 -2.74 5.86 28.30
N VAL A 249 -1.69 6.65 28.17
CA VAL A 249 -0.31 6.26 28.50
C VAL A 249 0.17 6.83 29.82
N ALA A 250 -0.42 7.94 30.27
CA ALA A 250 -0.16 8.52 31.57
C ALA A 250 -1.30 9.42 32.05
N ALA A 251 -1.37 9.64 33.35
CA ALA A 251 -2.23 10.65 33.95
C ALA A 251 -1.52 11.33 35.13
N TYR A 252 -1.62 12.66 35.23
CA TYR A 252 -1.00 13.45 36.30
C TYR A 252 -1.99 14.49 36.83
N THR A 253 -1.87 14.86 38.10
CA THR A 253 -2.67 15.93 38.71
C THR A 253 -1.86 17.21 38.83
N SER A 254 -2.38 18.35 38.38
CA SER A 254 -1.64 19.63 38.42
C SER A 254 -1.67 20.32 39.79
N ASP A 255 -2.65 19.99 40.64
CA ASP A 255 -2.87 20.68 41.91
C ASP A 255 -2.54 19.82 43.15
N ILE A 256 -1.47 20.25 43.85
CA ILE A 256 -1.24 20.18 45.32
C ILE A 256 -1.06 18.78 45.96
N PHE A 257 -1.25 17.67 45.26
CA PHE A 257 -0.75 16.37 45.72
C PHE A 257 0.55 16.04 44.98
N PRO A 258 1.73 16.41 45.53
CA PRO A 258 2.98 15.98 44.92
C PRO A 258 3.03 14.46 45.06
N GLN A 259 2.64 13.79 43.97
CA GLN A 259 2.62 12.34 43.82
C GLN A 259 1.54 11.70 44.72
N PHE A 260 1.01 10.55 44.31
CA PHE A 260 0.21 9.71 45.22
C PHE A 260 0.99 9.61 46.52
N LEU A 261 0.48 10.19 47.60
CA LEU A 261 1.15 10.18 48.90
C LEU A 261 1.16 8.72 49.35
N THR A 262 2.21 7.98 48.99
CA THR A 262 2.40 6.56 49.30
C THR A 262 2.45 6.29 50.80
N SER A 263 2.58 7.37 51.59
CA SER A 263 2.50 7.38 53.05
C SER A 263 1.07 7.42 53.62
N LEU A 264 0.04 7.67 52.81
CA LEU A 264 -1.33 7.67 53.28
C LEU A 264 -1.82 6.25 53.52
N SER A 265 -2.21 5.98 54.76
CA SER A 265 -2.79 4.71 55.16
C SER A 265 -4.32 4.72 54.96
N PRO A 266 -4.96 3.54 54.85
CA PRO A 266 -6.41 3.48 54.79
C PRO A 266 -7.11 4.25 55.91
N GLY A 267 -8.25 4.89 55.60
CA GLY A 267 -9.00 5.71 56.56
C GLY A 267 -8.39 7.10 56.84
N THR A 268 -7.41 7.52 56.04
CA THR A 268 -6.94 8.91 56.02
C THR A 268 -8.11 9.86 55.77
N LYS A 269 -8.32 10.85 56.64
CA LYS A 269 -9.42 11.82 56.49
C LYS A 269 -9.19 12.70 55.26
N VAL A 270 -10.23 12.95 54.48
CA VAL A 270 -10.18 13.84 53.31
C VAL A 270 -9.67 15.26 53.67
N SER A 271 -9.93 15.72 54.90
CA SER A 271 -9.40 16.99 55.42
C SER A 271 -7.86 17.05 55.51
N THR A 272 -7.16 15.91 55.56
CA THR A 272 -5.68 15.88 55.53
C THR A 272 -5.15 16.11 54.12
N LEU A 273 -5.99 15.91 53.10
CA LEU A 273 -5.64 16.16 51.71
C LEU A 273 -5.68 17.67 51.41
N SER A 274 -6.61 18.40 52.04
CA SER A 274 -6.67 19.85 51.93
C SER A 274 -7.40 20.46 53.11
N SER A 275 -6.87 21.54 53.67
CA SER A 275 -7.54 22.31 54.74
C SER A 275 -8.92 22.85 54.33
N TYR A 276 -9.16 23.05 53.04
CA TYR A 276 -10.47 23.44 52.49
C TYR A 276 -11.55 22.35 52.67
N LEU A 277 -11.16 21.09 52.85
CA LEU A 277 -12.07 19.96 53.04
C LEU A 277 -12.28 19.63 54.53
N SER A 278 -12.07 20.62 55.42
CA SER A 278 -12.20 20.45 56.87
C SER A 278 -13.61 20.72 57.41
N GLN A 279 -14.47 21.38 56.64
CA GLN A 279 -15.86 21.66 57.01
C GLN A 279 -16.83 20.75 56.24
N ALA A 280 -18.03 20.55 56.81
CA ALA A 280 -19.10 19.86 56.11
C ALA A 280 -19.46 20.58 54.80
N ASP A 281 -19.91 19.81 53.80
CA ASP A 281 -20.35 20.30 52.49
C ASP A 281 -19.30 21.09 51.68
N SER A 282 -18.01 21.00 52.08
CA SER A 282 -16.92 21.64 51.33
C SER A 282 -16.55 20.83 50.10
N GLU A 283 -16.33 21.50 48.98
CA GLU A 283 -15.96 20.90 47.70
C GLU A 283 -14.55 21.36 47.25
N LYS A 284 -13.86 20.50 46.49
CA LYS A 284 -12.62 20.86 45.82
C LYS A 284 -12.57 20.26 44.42
N VAL A 285 -12.29 21.11 43.44
CA VAL A 285 -12.04 20.69 42.05
C VAL A 285 -10.60 20.21 41.92
N LEU A 286 -10.42 19.09 41.23
CA LEU A 286 -9.13 18.51 40.90
C LEU A 286 -8.93 18.53 39.38
N SER A 287 -7.74 18.91 38.94
CA SER A 287 -7.36 18.90 37.53
C SER A 287 -6.48 17.69 37.24
N VAL A 288 -6.87 16.88 36.26
CA VAL A 288 -6.13 15.71 35.79
C VAL A 288 -5.75 15.91 34.32
N THR A 289 -4.47 15.81 34.02
CA THR A 289 -3.95 15.78 32.65
C THR A 289 -3.72 14.33 32.24
N ILE A 290 -4.39 13.88 31.18
CA ILE A 290 -4.24 12.52 30.63
C ILE A 290 -3.47 12.61 29.32
N MET A 291 -2.39 11.84 29.19
CA MET A 291 -1.63 11.69 27.95
C MET A 291 -2.13 10.47 27.20
N PHE A 292 -2.35 10.62 25.90
CA PHE A 292 -2.72 9.53 25.00
C PHE A 292 -1.56 9.14 24.10
N SER A 293 -1.55 7.87 23.64
CA SER A 293 -0.52 7.32 22.75
C SER A 293 -0.53 7.94 21.34
N LYS A 294 -1.63 8.60 20.96
CA LYS A 294 -1.76 9.38 19.73
C LYS A 294 -2.69 10.57 19.93
N THR A 295 -2.66 11.51 19.00
CA THR A 295 -3.58 12.64 18.97
C THR A 295 -5.03 12.16 18.94
N MET A 296 -5.83 12.77 19.80
CA MET A 296 -7.26 12.52 19.89
C MET A 296 -8.02 13.59 19.13
N ASP A 297 -9.17 13.23 18.57
CA ASP A 297 -10.16 14.23 18.15
C ASP A 297 -10.62 15.06 19.37
N ALA A 298 -10.61 16.38 19.22
CA ALA A 298 -10.92 17.30 20.31
C ALA A 298 -12.37 17.12 20.80
N ALA A 299 -13.33 16.95 19.89
CA ALA A 299 -14.73 16.75 20.27
C ALA A 299 -14.95 15.46 21.07
N SER A 300 -14.17 14.41 20.76
CA SER A 300 -14.18 13.14 21.49
C SER A 300 -13.71 13.28 22.93
N VAL A 301 -12.75 14.18 23.20
CA VAL A 301 -12.18 14.41 24.54
C VAL A 301 -12.90 15.52 25.31
N GLU A 302 -13.33 16.58 24.63
CA GLU A 302 -13.89 17.78 25.28
C GLU A 302 -15.36 17.62 25.65
N ASN A 303 -16.07 16.65 25.05
CA ASN A 303 -17.42 16.30 25.50
C ASN A 303 -17.36 15.56 26.84
N GLU A 304 -17.81 16.21 27.92
CA GLU A 304 -17.79 15.64 29.27
C GLU A 304 -18.64 14.37 29.41
N LEU A 305 -19.62 14.15 28.53
CA LEU A 305 -20.45 12.94 28.53
C LEU A 305 -19.73 11.69 28.00
N ASN A 306 -18.59 11.86 27.31
CA ASN A 306 -17.76 10.74 26.88
C ASN A 306 -16.89 10.18 28.02
N TRP A 307 -16.89 10.84 29.18
CA TRP A 307 -16.11 10.45 30.33
C TRP A 307 -16.96 9.77 31.38
N THR A 308 -16.36 8.81 32.08
CA THR A 308 -16.94 8.27 33.30
C THR A 308 -15.84 8.17 34.35
N ILE A 309 -16.08 8.79 35.50
CA ILE A 309 -15.20 8.76 36.66
C ILE A 309 -15.80 7.79 37.66
N THR A 310 -15.05 6.72 37.95
CA THR A 310 -15.45 5.70 38.93
C THR A 310 -14.31 5.44 39.90
N ARG A 311 -14.68 4.90 41.07
CA ARG A 311 -13.69 4.32 41.98
C ARG A 311 -13.13 3.03 41.37
N ALA A 312 -11.85 2.78 41.59
CA ALA A 312 -11.22 1.54 41.14
C ALA A 312 -11.75 0.34 41.94
N THR A 313 -12.12 -0.74 41.26
CA THR A 313 -12.72 -1.95 41.87
C THR A 313 -11.83 -3.20 41.74
N GLY A 314 -10.61 -3.03 41.27
CA GLY A 314 -9.66 -4.13 41.09
C GLY A 314 -9.16 -4.68 42.42
N THR A 315 -8.52 -5.85 42.37
CA THR A 315 -7.98 -6.55 43.54
C THR A 315 -6.45 -6.60 43.56
N ALA A 316 -5.79 -6.18 42.49
CA ALA A 316 -4.33 -6.06 42.43
C ALA A 316 -3.83 -4.88 43.28
N PRO A 317 -2.59 -4.92 43.79
CA PRO A 317 -1.97 -3.77 44.46
C PRO A 317 -2.07 -2.50 43.59
N GLY A 318 -2.67 -1.44 44.12
CA GLY A 318 -2.91 -0.19 43.39
C GLY A 318 -4.12 -0.18 42.44
N ALA A 319 -4.85 -1.30 42.30
CA ALA A 319 -6.04 -1.40 41.45
C ALA A 319 -7.36 -1.29 42.24
N ALA A 320 -7.30 -1.26 43.58
CA ALA A 320 -8.46 -1.13 44.47
C ALA A 320 -8.52 0.29 45.05
N TYR A 321 -9.71 0.91 45.04
CA TYR A 321 -9.95 2.11 45.83
C TYR A 321 -9.89 1.78 47.33
N ASN A 322 -9.32 2.69 48.13
CA ASN A 322 -9.17 2.55 49.59
C ASN A 322 -8.51 1.21 50.00
N ASN A 323 -7.59 0.68 49.18
CA ASN A 323 -6.96 -0.63 49.39
C ASN A 323 -7.96 -1.78 49.58
N GLY A 324 -9.14 -1.69 48.96
CA GLY A 324 -10.19 -2.71 49.03
C GLY A 324 -11.03 -2.68 50.31
N ILE A 325 -10.84 -1.69 51.19
CA ILE A 325 -11.65 -1.51 52.39
C ILE A 325 -13.00 -0.91 52.01
N ALA A 326 -14.06 -1.41 52.66
CA ALA A 326 -15.42 -0.94 52.47
C ALA A 326 -15.52 0.59 52.61
N VAL A 327 -16.22 1.22 51.67
CA VAL A 327 -16.42 2.66 51.65
C VAL A 327 -17.54 3.00 52.64
N PRO A 328 -17.29 3.85 53.66
CA PRO A 328 -18.33 4.24 54.61
C PRO A 328 -19.36 5.17 53.96
N ASP A 329 -20.58 5.20 54.50
CA ASP A 329 -21.64 6.11 54.02
C ASP A 329 -21.30 7.60 54.20
N THR A 330 -20.25 7.90 54.97
CA THR A 330 -19.72 9.25 55.21
C THR A 330 -18.59 9.65 54.27
N GLU A 331 -18.26 8.83 53.27
CA GLU A 331 -17.21 9.13 52.30
C GLU A 331 -17.57 10.33 51.40
N ALA A 332 -16.55 11.01 50.88
CA ALA A 332 -16.76 12.09 49.92
C ALA A 332 -17.47 11.58 48.65
N THR A 333 -18.41 12.38 48.12
CA THR A 333 -19.03 12.11 46.82
C THR A 333 -18.09 12.52 45.69
N ILE A 334 -18.04 11.75 44.61
CA ILE A 334 -17.24 12.04 43.42
C ILE A 334 -18.21 12.16 42.25
N ALA A 335 -18.11 13.26 41.49
CA ALA A 335 -18.88 13.44 40.26
C ALA A 335 -18.51 12.36 39.23
N GLN A 336 -19.50 11.82 38.52
CA GLN A 336 -19.27 10.75 37.53
C GLN A 336 -18.77 11.29 36.19
N THR A 337 -18.86 12.59 35.96
CA THR A 337 -18.33 13.26 34.77
C THR A 337 -17.42 14.41 35.20
N PRO A 338 -16.40 14.75 34.40
CA PRO A 338 -15.61 15.95 34.66
C PRO A 338 -16.51 17.18 34.57
N TRP A 339 -16.17 18.22 35.34
CA TRP A 339 -16.87 19.50 35.26
C TRP A 339 -16.52 20.25 33.96
N ARG A 340 -15.27 20.11 33.50
CA ARG A 340 -14.78 20.66 32.23
C ARG A 340 -13.68 19.77 31.70
N SER A 341 -13.67 19.52 30.39
CA SER A 341 -12.56 18.88 29.68
C SER A 341 -11.98 19.80 28.61
N THR A 342 -10.66 19.82 28.45
CA THR A 342 -9.97 20.60 27.42
C THR A 342 -8.80 19.82 26.85
N THR A 343 -8.56 19.93 25.55
CA THR A 343 -7.39 19.34 24.91
C THR A 343 -6.32 20.37 24.60
N THR A 344 -5.06 20.00 24.80
CA THR A 344 -3.92 20.71 24.25
C THR A 344 -3.28 19.80 23.21
N ALA A 345 -3.66 19.95 21.94
CA ALA A 345 -2.99 19.21 20.87
C ALA A 345 -1.52 19.64 20.82
N PRO A 346 -0.54 18.76 21.06
CA PRO A 346 0.84 19.11 20.77
C PRO A 346 0.96 19.33 19.27
N THR A 347 1.56 20.44 18.85
CA THR A 347 2.10 20.60 17.50
C THR A 347 3.28 19.65 17.35
N ILE A 348 3.00 18.35 17.14
CA ILE A 348 4.02 17.41 16.69
C ILE A 348 4.18 17.68 15.19
N PRO A 349 5.38 18.01 14.69
CA PRO A 349 5.60 18.14 13.26
C PRO A 349 5.20 16.81 12.64
N ARG A 350 4.32 16.83 11.63
CA ARG A 350 4.15 15.68 10.76
C ARG A 350 5.55 15.26 10.29
N PRO A 351 5.89 13.96 10.24
CA PRO A 351 7.06 13.53 9.51
C PRO A 351 6.94 14.17 8.12
N SER A 352 7.95 14.94 7.74
CA SER A 352 8.00 15.55 6.42
C SER A 352 7.92 14.42 5.41
N CYS A 353 6.79 14.29 4.72
CA CYS A 353 6.74 13.60 3.45
C CYS A 353 7.74 14.34 2.54
N SER A 354 8.91 13.74 2.31
CA SER A 354 9.76 14.13 1.20
C SER A 354 9.00 13.79 -0.07
N SER A 355 8.37 14.81 -0.64
CA SER A 355 7.79 14.83 -1.99
C SER A 355 8.85 14.67 -3.07
#